data_AF-A0A958JKM7-F1
#
_entry.id   AF-A0A958JKM7-F1
#
_cell.length_a   1.000
_cell.length_b   1.000
_cell.length_c   1.000
_cell.angle_alpha   90.00
_cell.angle_beta   90.00
_cell.angle_gamma   90.00
#
_symmetry.space_group_name_H-M   'P 1'
#
loop_
_entity.id
_entity.type
_entity.pdbx_description
1 polymer ?
#
loop_
_entity_poly.entity_id
_entity_poly.type
_entity_poly.pdbx_seq_one_letter_code
_entity_poly.pdbx_strand_id
1 'polypeptide(L)'
;MSKLFLTLILCLNFLWTADAFAQQALRIGIIGDSIAGVGDHAVYGMWAKKNEMVFYPEFLQGIAETDPRFQVLAVDAHAGSKATSGPERVSAMLAKYDIDLLIFQLGANDLLGLGTVHSASEAIIKSIEIARKKKIKVLLIGIQSVRYRQGRQFDMAAKEFEGRKNFYYLPNFFEDLREADFYNLLGVPHPSKEAQELLATGLYEFLDDHYDSMTRRWRRKRKKSE
;
A
#
# COMPACT_ATOMS: atom_id res chain seq x y z
N MET A 1 -9.60 52.18 21.16
CA MET A 1 -9.17 51.39 19.99
C MET A 1 -10.14 51.63 18.85
N SER A 2 -9.67 52.02 17.67
CA SER A 2 -10.56 52.28 16.52
C SER A 2 -11.14 50.97 15.99
N LYS A 3 -12.36 51.00 15.44
CA LYS A 3 -13.01 49.82 14.83
C LYS A 3 -12.10 49.16 13.78
N LEU A 4 -11.31 49.95 13.05
CA LEU A 4 -10.33 49.48 12.08
C LEU A 4 -9.26 48.55 12.70
N PHE A 5 -8.80 48.86 13.91
CA PHE A 5 -7.77 48.09 14.61
C PHE A 5 -8.30 46.73 15.09
N LEU A 6 -9.58 46.68 15.50
CA LEU A 6 -10.24 45.44 15.89
C LEU A 6 -10.49 44.53 14.68
N THR A 7 -10.87 45.10 13.53
CA THR A 7 -11.07 44.36 12.28
C THR A 7 -9.76 43.77 11.75
N LEU A 8 -8.64 44.52 11.83
CA LEU A 8 -7.33 44.03 11.39
C LEU A 8 -6.86 42.81 12.21
N ILE A 9 -7.08 42.85 13.54
CA ILE A 9 -6.74 41.74 14.45
C ILE A 9 -7.61 40.51 14.16
N LEU A 10 -8.91 40.68 13.88
CA LEU A 10 -9.80 39.58 13.50
C LEU A 10 -9.39 38.94 12.17
N CYS A 11 -8.99 39.73 11.17
CA CYS A 11 -8.51 39.21 9.88
C CYS A 11 -7.15 38.49 9.99
N LEU A 12 -6.23 38.99 10.82
CA LEU A 12 -4.93 38.34 11.08
C LEU A 12 -5.08 37.00 11.83
N ASN A 13 -6.08 36.87 12.71
CA ASN A 13 -6.39 35.58 13.35
C ASN A 13 -7.05 34.58 12.39
N PHE A 14 -7.82 35.05 11.39
CA PHE A 14 -8.41 34.19 10.36
C PHE A 14 -7.37 33.67 9.34
N LEU A 15 -6.32 34.45 9.07
CA LEU A 15 -5.24 34.02 8.17
C LEU A 15 -4.30 32.98 8.82
N TRP A 16 -4.23 32.92 10.15
CA TRP A 16 -3.36 31.97 10.85
C TRP A 16 -4.03 30.62 11.15
N THR A 17 -5.36 30.55 11.11
CA THR A 17 -6.10 29.29 11.32
C THR A 17 -6.35 28.50 10.03
N ALA A 18 -6.22 29.12 8.85
CA ALA A 18 -6.44 28.46 7.57
C ALA A 18 -5.33 27.45 7.22
N ASP A 19 -4.07 27.74 7.54
CA ASP A 19 -2.94 26.83 7.27
C ASP A 19 -2.92 25.60 8.19
N ALA A 20 -3.59 25.67 9.35
CA ALA A 20 -3.58 24.59 10.35
C ALA A 20 -4.45 23.37 9.96
N PHE A 21 -5.30 23.50 8.92
CA PHE A 21 -6.25 22.47 8.51
C PHE A 21 -5.96 21.85 7.13
N ALA A 22 -4.84 22.16 6.48
CA ALA A 22 -4.38 21.36 5.36
C ALA A 22 -3.99 19.97 5.86
N GLN A 23 -4.93 19.04 5.83
CA GLN A 23 -4.73 17.65 6.18
C GLN A 23 -3.76 17.06 5.16
N GLN A 24 -2.49 16.96 5.58
CA GLN A 24 -1.43 16.46 4.71
C GLN A 24 -1.76 15.03 4.27
N ALA A 25 -1.77 14.80 2.96
CA ALA A 25 -2.09 13.52 2.38
C ALA A 25 -1.15 12.43 2.95
N LEU A 26 -1.71 11.25 3.21
CA LEU A 26 -0.93 10.06 3.53
C LEU A 26 -0.19 9.64 2.27
N ARG A 27 1.14 9.72 2.31
CA ARG A 27 2.00 9.43 1.16
C ARG A 27 2.32 7.95 1.10
N ILE A 28 1.90 7.29 0.03
CA ILE A 28 1.91 5.84 -0.11
C ILE A 28 2.97 5.43 -1.13
N GLY A 29 3.79 4.45 -0.76
CA GLY A 29 4.62 3.68 -1.68
C GLY A 29 4.13 2.24 -1.75
N ILE A 30 4.08 1.65 -2.93
CA ILE A 30 3.56 0.30 -3.15
C ILE A 30 4.66 -0.57 -3.76
N ILE A 31 5.00 -1.66 -3.08
CA ILE A 31 5.88 -2.71 -3.61
C ILE A 31 5.05 -3.97 -3.84
N GLY A 32 5.06 -4.49 -5.06
CA GLY A 32 4.39 -5.75 -5.34
C GLY A 32 4.89 -6.55 -6.54
N ASP A 33 4.11 -7.58 -6.88
CA ASP A 33 4.31 -8.44 -8.04
C ASP A 33 3.29 -8.11 -9.15
N SER A 34 2.92 -9.10 -9.98
CA SER A 34 1.97 -8.89 -11.08
C SER A 34 0.54 -8.62 -10.63
N ILE A 35 0.20 -8.87 -9.35
CA ILE A 35 -1.12 -8.50 -8.81
C ILE A 35 -1.21 -6.98 -8.62
N ALA A 36 -0.09 -6.35 -8.24
CA ALA A 36 0.04 -4.91 -7.99
C ALA A 36 0.47 -4.10 -9.22
N GLY A 37 0.54 -4.69 -10.41
CA GLY A 37 0.88 -3.93 -11.62
C GLY A 37 1.45 -4.79 -12.74
N VAL A 38 1.77 -4.12 -13.84
CA VAL A 38 2.42 -4.75 -14.99
C VAL A 38 3.93 -4.75 -14.78
N GLY A 39 4.53 -5.92 -14.54
CA GLY A 39 5.95 -6.11 -14.89
C GLY A 39 6.12 -6.83 -16.22
N ASP A 40 7.38 -6.99 -16.65
CA ASP A 40 7.88 -7.46 -17.96
C ASP A 40 7.43 -8.86 -18.43
N HIS A 41 6.35 -9.41 -17.88
CA HIS A 41 5.69 -10.57 -18.47
C HIS A 41 4.98 -10.10 -19.74
N ALA A 42 5.73 -10.04 -20.85
CA ALA A 42 5.28 -9.47 -22.12
C ALA A 42 3.89 -9.95 -22.53
N VAL A 43 3.57 -11.24 -22.31
CA VAL A 43 2.26 -11.81 -22.60
C VAL A 43 1.15 -11.20 -21.74
N TYR A 44 1.38 -11.04 -20.43
CA TYR A 44 0.40 -10.48 -19.52
C TYR A 44 0.31 -8.95 -19.66
N GLY A 45 1.43 -8.26 -19.82
CA GLY A 45 1.44 -6.82 -20.08
C GLY A 45 0.77 -6.46 -21.41
N MET A 46 0.97 -7.25 -22.47
CA MET A 46 0.23 -7.09 -23.73
C MET A 46 -1.27 -7.38 -23.55
N TRP A 47 -1.64 -8.41 -22.80
CA TRP A 47 -3.04 -8.72 -22.52
C TRP A 47 -3.70 -7.62 -21.68
N ALA A 48 -3.08 -7.18 -20.59
CA ALA A 48 -3.55 -6.10 -19.73
C ALA A 48 -3.75 -4.81 -20.54
N LYS A 49 -2.78 -4.45 -21.39
CA LYS A 49 -2.87 -3.28 -22.28
C LYS A 49 -4.00 -3.43 -23.31
N LYS A 50 -4.15 -4.61 -23.93
CA LYS A 50 -5.20 -4.87 -24.93
C LYS A 50 -6.61 -4.82 -24.33
N ASN A 51 -6.74 -5.19 -23.06
CA ASN A 51 -8.04 -5.25 -22.37
C ASN A 51 -8.25 -4.06 -21.40
N GLU A 52 -7.45 -3.00 -21.53
CA GLU A 52 -7.59 -1.77 -20.72
C GLU A 52 -7.66 -2.06 -19.21
N MET A 53 -6.84 -3.02 -18.77
CA MET A 53 -6.83 -3.43 -17.39
C MET A 53 -6.18 -2.34 -16.52
N VAL A 54 -6.87 -1.99 -15.45
CA VAL A 54 -6.41 -1.05 -14.43
C VAL A 54 -6.10 -1.86 -13.18
N PHE A 55 -4.91 -1.75 -12.62
CA PHE A 55 -4.54 -2.47 -11.40
C PHE A 55 -4.95 -1.67 -10.17
N TYR A 56 -5.01 -2.34 -9.02
CA TYR A 56 -5.45 -1.68 -7.80
C TYR A 56 -4.62 -0.42 -7.44
N PRO A 57 -3.32 -0.28 -7.76
CA PRO A 57 -2.60 0.98 -7.51
C PRO A 57 -3.04 2.15 -8.37
N GLU A 58 -3.39 1.92 -9.64
CA GLU A 58 -3.96 2.95 -10.52
C GLU A 58 -5.37 3.31 -10.08
N PHE A 59 -6.15 2.35 -9.58
CA PHE A 59 -7.42 2.67 -8.91
C PHE A 59 -7.21 3.49 -7.64
N LEU A 60 -6.23 3.16 -6.80
CA LEU A 60 -5.89 3.98 -5.63
C LEU A 60 -5.45 5.39 -6.03
N GLN A 61 -4.78 5.55 -7.16
CA GLN A 61 -4.48 6.88 -7.71
C GLN A 61 -5.76 7.61 -8.11
N GLY A 62 -6.68 6.96 -8.81
CA GLY A 62 -7.99 7.54 -9.15
C GLY A 62 -8.83 7.91 -7.91
N ILE A 63 -8.77 7.09 -6.86
CA ILE A 63 -9.43 7.41 -5.59
C ILE A 63 -8.74 8.61 -4.91
N ALA A 64 -7.41 8.71 -4.96
CA ALA A 64 -6.68 9.88 -4.45
C ALA A 64 -7.04 11.20 -5.18
N GLU A 65 -7.53 11.14 -6.42
CA GLU A 65 -8.09 12.31 -7.12
C GLU A 65 -9.42 12.77 -6.50
N THR A 66 -10.18 11.85 -5.90
CA THR A 66 -11.46 12.13 -5.24
C THR A 66 -11.35 12.34 -3.73
N ASP A 67 -10.31 11.78 -3.10
CA ASP A 67 -10.02 11.92 -1.68
C ASP A 67 -8.59 12.43 -1.46
N PRO A 68 -8.40 13.74 -1.19
CA PRO A 68 -7.09 14.36 -1.04
C PRO A 68 -6.34 13.89 0.21
N ARG A 69 -6.96 13.05 1.06
CA ARG A 69 -6.30 12.44 2.22
C ARG A 69 -5.25 11.43 1.83
N PHE A 70 -5.25 10.90 0.60
CA PHE A 70 -4.31 9.88 0.13
C PHE A 70 -3.49 10.38 -1.06
N GLN A 71 -2.23 9.95 -1.15
CA GLN A 71 -1.38 10.26 -2.29
C GLN A 71 -0.42 9.10 -2.58
N VAL A 72 -0.56 8.45 -3.74
CA VAL A 72 0.39 7.42 -4.20
C VAL A 72 1.60 8.11 -4.84
N LEU A 73 2.79 7.95 -4.25
CA LEU A 73 4.03 8.57 -4.75
C LEU A 73 4.85 7.65 -5.65
N ALA A 74 4.77 6.34 -5.41
CA ALA A 74 5.57 5.36 -6.14
C ALA A 74 4.89 4.00 -6.14
N VAL A 75 4.90 3.36 -7.30
CA VAL A 75 4.53 1.96 -7.48
C VAL A 75 5.73 1.26 -8.09
N ASP A 76 6.25 0.26 -7.38
CA ASP A 76 7.30 -0.64 -7.84
C ASP A 76 6.68 -2.04 -7.84
N ALA A 77 6.12 -2.45 -8.97
CA ALA A 77 5.43 -3.73 -9.14
C ALA A 77 5.94 -4.46 -10.37
N HIS A 78 6.47 -5.67 -10.19
CA HIS A 78 7.03 -6.45 -11.28
C HIS A 78 6.54 -7.90 -11.28
N ALA A 79 5.98 -8.35 -12.39
CA ALA A 79 5.62 -9.73 -12.63
C ALA A 79 6.79 -10.70 -12.37
N GLY A 80 6.48 -11.83 -11.72
CA GLY A 80 7.48 -12.82 -11.32
C GLY A 80 8.33 -12.42 -10.10
N SER A 81 8.11 -11.24 -9.50
CA SER A 81 8.83 -10.82 -8.30
C SER A 81 8.65 -11.81 -7.15
N LYS A 82 9.78 -12.20 -6.57
CA LYS A 82 9.83 -12.99 -5.34
C LYS A 82 9.93 -12.08 -4.13
N ALA A 83 9.48 -12.56 -2.97
CA ALA A 83 9.63 -11.84 -1.71
C ALA A 83 11.09 -11.49 -1.39
N THR A 84 12.05 -12.33 -1.82
CA THR A 84 13.49 -12.10 -1.69
C THR A 84 14.01 -10.83 -2.38
N SER A 85 13.28 -10.28 -3.36
CA SER A 85 13.59 -8.98 -3.97
C SER A 85 13.17 -7.76 -3.11
N GLY A 86 12.30 -7.99 -2.13
CA GLY A 86 11.69 -6.94 -1.31
C GLY A 86 12.69 -6.04 -0.58
N PRO A 87 13.70 -6.56 0.15
CA PRO A 87 14.58 -5.73 0.97
C PRO A 87 15.32 -4.64 0.18
N GLU A 88 15.79 -4.96 -1.02
CA GLU A 88 16.50 -4.02 -1.89
C GLU A 88 15.53 -2.95 -2.42
N ARG A 89 14.37 -3.36 -2.93
CA ARG A 89 13.34 -2.47 -3.48
C ARG A 89 12.78 -1.52 -2.42
N VAL A 90 12.54 -2.02 -1.21
CA VAL A 90 12.15 -1.18 -0.05
C VAL A 90 13.23 -0.14 0.22
N SER A 91 14.49 -0.55 0.26
CA SER A 91 15.60 0.37 0.53
C SER A 91 15.70 1.46 -0.53
N ALA A 92 15.61 1.09 -1.81
CA ALA A 92 15.66 2.01 -2.95
C ALA A 92 14.48 2.99 -2.95
N MET A 93 13.25 2.49 -2.76
CA MET A 93 12.05 3.32 -2.71
C MET A 93 12.12 4.33 -1.56
N LEU A 94 12.49 3.89 -0.36
CA LEU A 94 12.62 4.75 0.82
C LEU A 94 13.88 5.64 0.83
N ALA A 95 14.73 5.53 -0.20
CA ALA A 95 15.81 6.48 -0.45
C ALA A 95 15.37 7.59 -1.42
N LYS A 96 14.43 7.30 -2.30
CA LYS A 96 13.98 8.22 -3.37
C LYS A 96 12.72 9.00 -3.01
N TYR A 97 11.80 8.42 -2.24
CA TYR A 97 10.50 9.00 -1.96
C TYR A 97 10.28 9.18 -0.46
N ASP A 98 9.66 10.30 -0.08
CA ASP A 98 9.28 10.58 1.30
C ASP A 98 7.88 9.98 1.58
N ILE A 99 7.89 8.71 1.97
CA ILE A 99 6.71 7.86 2.15
C ILE A 99 6.30 7.80 3.63
N ASP A 100 4.99 7.77 3.88
CA ASP A 100 4.41 7.57 5.21
C ASP A 100 4.01 6.12 5.46
N LEU A 101 3.44 5.51 4.42
CA LEU A 101 2.95 4.15 4.41
C LEU A 101 3.55 3.38 3.23
N LEU A 102 4.23 2.29 3.53
CA LEU A 102 4.61 1.27 2.56
C LEU A 102 3.52 0.19 2.52
N ILE A 103 2.89 0.00 1.37
CA ILE A 103 2.06 -1.17 1.08
C ILE A 103 2.97 -2.23 0.45
N PHE A 104 2.97 -3.44 1.01
CA PHE A 104 3.87 -4.52 0.59
C PHE A 104 3.06 -5.78 0.24
N GLN A 105 3.21 -6.25 -0.99
CA GLN A 105 2.53 -7.43 -1.53
C GLN A 105 3.52 -8.27 -2.36
N LEU A 106 4.32 -9.12 -1.72
CA LEU A 106 5.23 -10.06 -2.40
C LEU A 106 5.21 -11.43 -1.74
N GLY A 107 5.35 -12.49 -2.54
CA GLY A 107 5.40 -13.88 -2.08
C GLY A 107 4.47 -14.84 -2.83
N ALA A 108 3.60 -14.35 -3.72
CA ALA A 108 2.72 -15.22 -4.51
C ALA A 108 3.54 -16.13 -5.43
N ASN A 109 4.57 -15.57 -6.07
CA ASN A 109 5.50 -16.32 -6.91
C ASN A 109 6.29 -17.39 -6.12
N ASP A 110 6.61 -17.13 -4.85
CA ASP A 110 7.26 -18.11 -3.98
C ASP A 110 6.32 -19.28 -3.66
N LEU A 111 5.01 -19.05 -3.47
CA LEU A 111 4.01 -20.12 -3.34
C LEU A 111 3.81 -20.91 -4.63
N LEU A 112 3.96 -20.25 -5.78
CA LEU A 112 3.88 -20.88 -7.10
C LEU A 112 5.17 -21.63 -7.50
N GLY A 113 6.16 -21.69 -6.61
CA GLY A 113 7.37 -22.51 -6.78
C GLY A 113 8.58 -21.79 -7.34
N LEU A 114 8.55 -20.46 -7.52
CA LEU A 114 9.72 -19.68 -7.92
C LEU A 114 10.70 -19.41 -6.76
N GLY A 115 10.32 -19.78 -5.54
CA GLY A 115 11.12 -19.64 -4.32
C GLY A 115 10.67 -20.61 -3.24
N THR A 116 11.15 -20.42 -2.01
CA THR A 116 10.69 -21.19 -0.85
C THR A 116 9.95 -20.28 0.12
N VAL A 117 8.89 -20.81 0.73
CA VAL A 117 8.08 -20.08 1.71
C VAL A 117 8.93 -19.58 2.89
N HIS A 118 9.90 -20.39 3.33
CA HIS A 118 10.83 -19.98 4.39
C HIS A 118 11.66 -18.74 3.99
N SER A 119 12.34 -18.78 2.83
CA SER A 119 13.14 -17.64 2.36
C SER A 119 12.29 -16.39 2.09
N ALA A 120 11.05 -16.59 1.64
CA ALA A 120 10.10 -15.52 1.41
C ALA A 120 9.66 -14.86 2.72
N SER A 121 9.34 -15.64 3.75
CA SER A 121 9.02 -15.13 5.09
C SER A 121 10.16 -14.33 5.69
N GLU A 122 11.40 -14.82 5.62
CA GLU A 122 12.58 -14.08 6.09
C GLU A 122 12.77 -12.75 5.35
N ALA A 123 12.54 -12.74 4.03
CA ALA A 123 12.65 -11.53 3.23
C ALA A 123 11.52 -10.51 3.54
N ILE A 124 10.30 -10.98 3.81
CA ILE A 124 9.17 -10.14 4.26
C ILE A 124 9.53 -9.48 5.59
N ILE A 125 10.00 -10.25 6.58
CA ILE A 125 10.43 -9.75 7.89
C ILE A 125 11.50 -8.67 7.71
N LYS A 126 12.54 -8.96 6.94
CA LYS A 126 13.63 -8.00 6.66
C LYS A 126 13.13 -6.73 5.98
N SER A 127 12.20 -6.85 5.03
CA SER A 127 11.58 -5.71 4.33
C SER A 127 10.81 -4.80 5.30
N ILE A 128 10.00 -5.41 6.17
CA ILE A 128 9.25 -4.69 7.21
C ILE A 128 10.21 -4.00 8.17
N GLU A 129 11.29 -4.66 8.59
CA GLU A 129 12.29 -4.06 9.47
C GLU A 129 12.97 -2.82 8.87
N ILE A 130 13.34 -2.87 7.58
CA ILE A 130 13.97 -1.74 6.88
C ILE A 130 13.04 -0.51 6.93
N ALA A 131 11.76 -0.70 6.59
CA ALA A 131 10.77 0.37 6.66
C ALA A 131 10.57 0.89 8.10
N ARG A 132 10.46 -0.01 9.07
CA ARG A 132 10.28 0.36 10.49
C ARG A 132 11.49 1.10 11.07
N LYS A 133 12.72 0.74 10.71
CA LYS A 133 13.95 1.45 11.12
C LYS A 133 13.94 2.90 10.64
N LYS A 134 13.37 3.15 9.46
CA LYS A 134 13.10 4.49 8.91
C LYS A 134 11.81 5.15 9.43
N LYS A 135 11.14 4.53 10.41
CA LYS A 135 9.88 5.01 11.04
C LYS A 135 8.70 5.09 10.08
N ILE A 136 8.77 4.36 8.96
CA ILE A 136 7.69 4.22 7.98
C ILE A 136 6.66 3.22 8.53
N LYS A 137 5.38 3.44 8.23
CA LYS A 137 4.32 2.47 8.51
C LYS A 137 4.29 1.42 7.41
N VAL A 138 3.94 0.19 7.76
CA VAL A 138 3.84 -0.89 6.79
C VAL A 138 2.44 -1.48 6.84
N LEU A 139 1.80 -1.58 5.68
CA LEU A 139 0.65 -2.43 5.43
C LEU A 139 1.13 -3.65 4.65
N LEU A 140 1.16 -4.80 5.31
CA LEU A 140 1.43 -6.07 4.63
C LEU A 140 0.10 -6.64 4.11
N ILE A 141 0.05 -6.91 2.81
CA ILE A 141 -1.06 -7.63 2.18
C ILE A 141 -0.78 -9.12 2.29
N GLY A 142 -1.72 -9.84 2.91
CA GLY A 142 -1.67 -11.29 3.05
C GLY A 142 -1.75 -11.97 1.70
N ILE A 143 -0.89 -12.96 1.48
CA ILE A 143 -0.90 -13.76 0.26
C ILE A 143 -1.53 -15.09 0.61
N GLN A 144 -2.79 -15.24 0.18
CA GLN A 144 -3.53 -16.48 0.35
C GLN A 144 -3.54 -17.26 -0.95
N SER A 145 -3.44 -18.57 -0.84
CA SER A 145 -3.82 -19.47 -1.92
C SER A 145 -4.77 -20.51 -1.36
N VAL A 146 -5.96 -20.58 -1.95
CA VAL A 146 -6.94 -21.65 -1.70
C VAL A 146 -6.35 -23.04 -2.01
N ARG A 147 -5.35 -23.12 -2.91
CA ARG A 147 -4.66 -24.37 -3.29
C ARG A 147 -3.47 -24.71 -2.39
N TYR A 148 -2.75 -23.72 -1.88
CA TYR A 148 -1.53 -23.94 -1.09
C TYR A 148 -1.72 -23.53 0.38
N ARG A 149 -2.03 -24.51 1.25
CA ARG A 149 -2.17 -24.31 2.71
C ARG A 149 -0.92 -23.68 3.36
N GLN A 150 0.21 -23.70 2.67
CA GLN A 150 1.48 -23.06 3.05
C GLN A 150 1.40 -21.53 3.11
N GLY A 151 0.41 -20.89 2.48
CA GLY A 151 0.18 -19.43 2.58
C GLY A 151 0.04 -18.94 4.03
N ARG A 152 -0.42 -19.82 4.94
CA ARG A 152 -0.48 -19.51 6.39
C ARG A 152 0.88 -19.23 7.04
N GLN A 153 2.00 -19.62 6.42
CA GLN A 153 3.33 -19.27 6.94
C GLN A 153 3.67 -17.80 6.68
N PHE A 154 3.03 -17.14 5.71
CA PHE A 154 3.12 -15.69 5.58
C PHE A 154 2.32 -14.96 6.66
N ASP A 155 1.19 -15.52 7.09
CA ASP A 155 0.49 -15.02 8.29
C ASP A 155 1.39 -15.09 9.53
N MET A 156 2.25 -16.11 9.63
CA MET A 156 3.20 -16.21 10.74
C MET A 156 4.26 -15.11 10.70
N ALA A 157 4.73 -14.72 9.52
CA ALA A 157 5.63 -13.56 9.37
C ALA A 157 4.92 -12.26 9.80
N ALA A 158 3.64 -12.11 9.49
CA ALA A 158 2.85 -10.96 9.95
C ALA A 158 2.67 -10.93 11.48
N LYS A 159 2.46 -12.09 12.11
CA LYS A 159 2.28 -12.23 13.58
C LYS A 159 3.44 -11.68 14.39
N GLU A 160 4.68 -11.74 13.88
CA GLU A 160 5.85 -11.17 14.56
C GLU A 160 5.70 -9.64 14.79
N PHE A 161 4.93 -8.99 13.93
CA PHE A 161 4.71 -7.54 13.95
C PHE A 161 3.33 -7.14 14.46
N GLU A 162 2.48 -8.10 14.82
CA GLU A 162 1.14 -7.85 15.34
C GLU A 162 1.19 -6.98 16.61
N GLY A 163 0.24 -6.05 16.74
CA GLY A 163 0.20 -5.09 17.86
C GLY A 163 1.26 -3.97 17.82
N ARG A 164 2.19 -3.97 16.86
CA ARG A 164 3.14 -2.86 16.69
C ARG A 164 2.43 -1.67 16.04
N LYS A 165 2.50 -0.48 16.65
CA LYS A 165 1.84 0.78 16.20
C LYS A 165 2.15 1.26 14.75
N ASN A 166 3.09 0.63 14.05
CA ASN A 166 3.49 1.00 12.69
C ASN A 166 3.29 -0.14 11.69
N PHE A 167 2.57 -1.18 12.10
CA PHE A 167 2.34 -2.34 11.27
C PHE A 167 0.84 -2.60 11.20
N TYR A 168 0.39 -2.87 9.99
CA TYR A 168 -0.97 -3.22 9.64
C TYR A 168 -0.89 -4.48 8.79
N TYR A 169 -1.86 -5.36 8.97
CA TYR A 169 -1.95 -6.60 8.22
C TYR A 169 -3.34 -6.75 7.63
N LEU A 170 -3.40 -7.01 6.33
CA LEU A 170 -4.65 -7.28 5.60
C LEU A 170 -4.63 -8.73 5.11
N PRO A 171 -5.02 -9.71 5.96
CA PRO A 171 -4.91 -11.13 5.65
C PRO A 171 -5.82 -11.55 4.49
N ASN A 172 -7.02 -11.00 4.43
CA ASN A 172 -8.12 -11.48 3.59
C ASN A 172 -8.32 -10.63 2.35
N PHE A 173 -7.25 -10.03 1.82
CA PHE A 173 -7.30 -9.14 0.67
C PHE A 173 -7.99 -9.76 -0.55
N PHE A 174 -7.92 -11.09 -0.65
CA PHE A 174 -8.40 -11.89 -1.75
C PHE A 174 -9.69 -12.68 -1.44
N GLU A 175 -10.27 -12.53 -0.25
CA GLU A 175 -11.35 -13.40 0.26
C GLU A 175 -12.67 -13.26 -0.53
N ASP A 176 -12.97 -12.04 -0.99
CA ASP A 176 -14.19 -11.75 -1.77
C ASP A 176 -14.09 -12.15 -3.24
N LEU A 177 -12.90 -12.59 -3.70
CA LEU A 177 -12.68 -13.04 -5.06
C LEU A 177 -12.92 -14.55 -5.16
N ARG A 178 -13.76 -14.98 -6.10
CA ARG A 178 -13.94 -16.41 -6.42
C ARG A 178 -12.72 -16.91 -7.19
N GLU A 179 -12.48 -18.22 -7.17
CA GLU A 179 -11.36 -18.81 -7.93
C GLU A 179 -11.39 -18.42 -9.42
N ALA A 180 -12.58 -18.36 -10.03
CA ALA A 180 -12.75 -17.92 -11.42
C ALA A 180 -12.31 -16.46 -11.66
N ASP A 181 -12.40 -15.61 -10.65
CA ASP A 181 -12.04 -14.19 -10.73
C ASP A 181 -10.50 -13.99 -10.69
N PHE A 182 -9.74 -15.03 -10.28
CA PHE A 182 -8.28 -15.06 -10.29
C PHE A 182 -7.67 -15.52 -11.61
N TYR A 183 -8.44 -16.14 -12.50
CA TYR A 183 -7.91 -16.64 -13.74
C TYR A 183 -8.29 -15.69 -14.87
N ASN A 184 -7.28 -15.12 -15.52
CA ASN A 184 -7.54 -14.37 -16.75
C ASN A 184 -8.04 -15.31 -17.86
N LEU A 185 -8.42 -14.74 -18.99
CA LEU A 185 -8.92 -15.50 -20.15
C LEU A 185 -7.94 -16.57 -20.69
N LEU A 186 -6.68 -16.56 -20.24
CA LEU A 186 -5.64 -17.54 -20.59
C LEU A 186 -5.44 -18.62 -19.50
N GLY A 187 -6.23 -18.62 -18.44
CA GLY A 187 -6.09 -19.57 -17.32
C GLY A 187 -4.86 -19.30 -16.45
N VAL A 188 -4.29 -18.09 -16.49
CA VAL A 188 -3.15 -17.69 -15.66
C VAL A 188 -3.67 -16.93 -14.43
N PRO A 189 -3.14 -17.21 -13.21
CA PRO A 189 -3.61 -16.59 -11.97
C PRO A 189 -3.28 -15.08 -11.91
N HIS A 190 -4.13 -14.26 -12.54
CA HIS A 190 -4.14 -12.81 -12.54
C HIS A 190 -5.59 -12.32 -12.48
N PRO A 191 -5.95 -11.43 -11.52
CA PRO A 191 -7.32 -10.95 -11.38
C PRO A 191 -7.88 -10.28 -12.64
N SER A 192 -9.18 -10.41 -12.91
CA SER A 192 -9.87 -9.62 -13.95
C SER A 192 -9.91 -8.12 -13.63
N LYS A 193 -10.42 -7.29 -14.54
CA LYS A 193 -10.64 -5.86 -14.27
C LYS A 193 -11.59 -5.65 -13.09
N GLU A 194 -12.72 -6.35 -13.09
CA GLU A 194 -13.72 -6.29 -12.03
C GLU A 194 -13.13 -6.77 -10.69
N ALA A 195 -12.27 -7.79 -10.72
CA ALA A 195 -11.57 -8.24 -9.54
C ALA A 195 -10.57 -7.19 -9.03
N GLN A 196 -9.83 -6.50 -9.90
CA GLN A 196 -8.96 -5.39 -9.50
C GLN A 196 -9.75 -4.21 -8.90
N GLU A 197 -10.94 -3.91 -9.42
CA GLU A 197 -11.85 -2.91 -8.86
C GLU A 197 -12.29 -3.27 -7.42
N LEU A 198 -12.65 -4.54 -7.20
CA LEU A 198 -12.99 -5.05 -5.87
C LEU A 198 -11.79 -4.96 -4.90
N LEU A 199 -10.61 -5.39 -5.35
CA LEU A 199 -9.37 -5.30 -4.56
C LEU A 199 -9.03 -3.85 -4.18
N ALA A 200 -9.17 -2.92 -5.13
CA ALA A 200 -8.92 -1.52 -4.88
C ALA A 200 -9.92 -0.91 -3.89
N THR A 201 -11.20 -1.27 -4.01
CA THR A 201 -12.26 -0.83 -3.11
C THR A 201 -11.98 -1.31 -1.68
N GLY A 202 -11.72 -2.60 -1.49
CA GLY A 202 -11.40 -3.14 -0.17
C GLY A 202 -10.12 -2.57 0.42
N LEU A 203 -9.10 -2.29 -0.41
CA LEU A 203 -7.89 -1.61 0.06
C LEU A 203 -8.18 -0.18 0.51
N TYR A 204 -9.00 0.56 -0.25
CA TYR A 204 -9.40 1.91 0.12
C TYR A 204 -10.19 1.93 1.43
N GLU A 205 -11.19 1.06 1.58
CA GLU A 205 -11.98 0.94 2.82
C GLU A 205 -11.06 0.67 4.02
N PHE A 206 -10.11 -0.26 3.87
CA PHE A 206 -9.12 -0.52 4.91
C PHE A 206 -8.28 0.72 5.26
N LEU A 207 -7.81 1.44 4.23
CA LEU A 207 -7.01 2.66 4.42
C LEU A 207 -7.82 3.77 5.09
N ASP A 208 -9.09 3.93 4.74
CA ASP A 208 -10.01 4.92 5.32
C ASP A 208 -10.26 4.64 6.80
N ASP A 209 -10.66 3.41 7.14
CA ASP A 209 -10.90 2.96 8.51
C ASP A 209 -9.69 3.17 9.44
N HIS A 210 -8.49 3.06 8.87
CA HIS A 210 -7.24 3.18 9.62
C HIS A 210 -6.56 4.54 9.49
N TYR A 211 -7.14 5.47 8.72
CA TYR A 211 -6.50 6.73 8.33
C TYR A 211 -5.93 7.51 9.53
N ASP A 212 -6.76 7.76 10.55
CA ASP A 212 -6.35 8.51 11.74
C ASP A 212 -5.19 7.83 12.49
N SER A 213 -5.19 6.50 12.53
CA SER A 213 -4.12 5.74 13.17
C SER A 213 -2.81 5.84 12.37
N MET A 214 -2.91 5.90 11.03
CA MET A 214 -1.80 6.02 10.10
C MET A 214 -1.20 7.43 10.08
N THR A 215 -1.98 8.46 10.41
CA THR A 215 -1.51 9.86 10.41
C THR A 215 -1.17 10.42 11.80
N ARG A 216 -1.58 9.79 12.92
CA ARG A 216 -1.36 10.28 14.31
C ARG A 216 0.07 10.70 14.68
N ARG A 217 1.12 10.12 14.07
CA ARG A 217 2.52 10.53 14.34
C ARG A 217 2.82 11.94 13.79
N TRP A 218 2.17 12.34 12.71
CA TRP A 218 2.29 13.65 12.08
C TRP A 218 1.75 14.77 12.98
N ARG A 219 0.58 14.57 13.58
CA ARG A 219 -0.08 15.54 14.46
C ARG A 219 0.74 15.91 15.71
N ARG A 220 1.58 14.99 16.22
CA ARG A 220 2.39 15.23 17.44
C ARG A 220 3.75 15.89 17.21
N LYS A 221 4.34 15.75 16.02
CA LYS A 221 5.62 16.40 15.70
C LYS A 221 5.45 17.90 15.42
N ARG A 222 4.36 18.32 14.75
CA ARG A 222 4.07 19.74 14.47
C ARG A 222 3.73 20.56 15.73
N LYS A 223 2.97 19.99 16.66
CA LYS A 223 2.67 20.63 17.97
C LYS A 223 3.89 20.94 18.85
N LYS A 224 5.08 20.43 18.51
CA LYS A 224 6.33 20.70 19.23
C LYS A 224 7.27 21.65 18.48
N SER A 225 6.92 22.04 17.25
CA SER A 225 7.71 22.93 16.39
C SER A 225 7.00 24.26 16.09
N GLU A 226 5.87 24.50 16.76
CA GLU A 226 5.11 25.76 16.84
C GLU A 226 5.20 26.27 18.28
#